data_AF-A0AAW8PZS7-F1
#
_entry.id   AF-A0AAW8PZS7-F1
#
_cell.length_a   1.000
_cell.length_b   1.000
_cell.length_c   1.000
_cell.angle_alpha   90.00
_cell.angle_beta   90.00
_cell.angle_gamma   90.00
#
_symmetry.space_group_name_H-M   'P 1'
#
loop_
_entity.id
_entity.type
_entity.pdbx_description
1 polymer ?
#
loop_
_entity_poly.entity_id
_entity_poly.type
_entity_poly.pdbx_seq_one_letter_code
_entity_poly.pdbx_strand_id
1 'polypeptide(L)'
;MITSYDYNAEQRNKLLQLEADINSGYQPIVVINPEIFEECFLEPNMRARLVNMELDEKSDTDGREDLTYRFTLDFSEFYEFNKPLAQANYFDKAGNPCLTAEEAGLKPHNNKEVVYHSITHGKVFFDLAPDSSTKIYEHYLSGINEHGFSSYLAYLENLAATHPSFEPSDTNIKDNDESDNEDSDHMSPDDAMVIFKLSDMKHPIAGRYRKFEKNGRFTHPDYVYIHRGDGLILQKYLHGFTILSEVG
;
A
#
# COMPACT_ATOMS: atom_id res chain seq x y z
N MET A 1 8.67 -30.91 -14.36
CA MET A 1 7.71 -31.62 -13.48
C MET A 1 7.79 -30.97 -12.12
N ILE A 2 6.80 -30.14 -11.78
CA ILE A 2 6.61 -29.63 -10.42
C ILE A 2 5.57 -30.57 -9.79
N THR A 3 5.96 -31.26 -8.72
CA THR A 3 5.22 -32.39 -8.12
C THR A 3 4.80 -32.10 -6.68
N SER A 4 4.22 -30.94 -6.40
CA SER A 4 3.57 -30.69 -5.10
C SER A 4 2.27 -29.94 -5.30
N TYR A 5 1.18 -30.71 -5.31
CA TYR A 5 -0.21 -30.26 -5.32
C TYR A 5 -0.64 -29.94 -3.88
N ASP A 6 -0.01 -28.97 -3.24
CA ASP A 6 -0.29 -28.67 -1.83
C ASP A 6 -1.30 -27.52 -1.74
N TYR A 7 -2.52 -27.87 -1.32
CA TYR A 7 -3.57 -26.91 -1.01
C TYR A 7 -3.13 -25.98 0.13
N ASN A 8 -3.14 -24.68 -0.13
CA ASN A 8 -2.70 -23.66 0.82
C ASN A 8 -3.87 -23.13 1.67
N ALA A 9 -4.19 -23.86 2.76
CA ALA A 9 -5.26 -23.50 3.68
C ALA A 9 -5.10 -22.10 4.32
N GLU A 10 -3.86 -21.66 4.56
CA GLU A 10 -3.56 -20.35 5.13
C GLU A 10 -3.95 -19.22 4.16
N GLN A 11 -3.57 -19.36 2.89
CA GLN A 11 -3.93 -18.41 1.83
C GLN A 11 -5.44 -18.31 1.66
N ARG A 12 -6.16 -19.44 1.69
CA ARG A 12 -7.63 -19.42 1.62
C ARG A 12 -8.27 -18.64 2.76
N ASN A 13 -7.82 -18.83 4.00
CA ASN A 13 -8.36 -18.08 5.14
C ASN A 13 -8.09 -16.57 5.02
N LYS A 14 -6.90 -16.19 4.51
CA LYS A 14 -6.59 -14.77 4.23
C LYS A 14 -7.50 -14.20 3.16
N LEU A 15 -7.77 -14.94 2.09
CA LEU A 15 -8.66 -14.50 1.02
C LEU A 15 -10.12 -14.38 1.47
N LEU A 16 -10.60 -15.27 2.35
CA LEU A 16 -11.94 -15.16 2.94
C LEU A 16 -12.08 -13.90 3.81
N GLN A 17 -11.05 -13.57 4.60
CA GLN A 17 -11.04 -12.33 5.36
C GLN A 17 -11.04 -11.11 4.43
N LEU A 18 -10.19 -11.14 3.40
CA LEU A 18 -10.07 -10.07 2.42
C LEU A 18 -11.37 -9.84 1.64
N GLU A 19 -12.08 -10.92 1.27
CA GLU A 19 -13.40 -10.86 0.64
C GLU A 19 -14.43 -10.18 1.57
N ALA A 20 -14.45 -10.55 2.87
CA ALA A 20 -15.32 -9.91 3.84
C ALA A 20 -15.04 -8.41 3.98
N ASP A 21 -13.76 -8.04 4.01
CA ASP A 21 -13.35 -6.64 4.08
C ASP A 21 -13.82 -5.88 2.82
N ILE A 22 -13.61 -6.44 1.63
CA ILE A 22 -14.07 -5.82 0.37
C ILE A 22 -15.59 -5.64 0.34
N ASN A 23 -16.33 -6.64 0.79
CA ASN A 23 -17.79 -6.57 0.89
C ASN A 23 -18.28 -5.50 1.89
N SER A 24 -17.44 -5.11 2.86
CA SER A 24 -17.72 -3.98 3.77
C SER A 24 -17.46 -2.60 3.13
N GLY A 25 -16.89 -2.58 1.92
CA GLY A 25 -16.50 -1.36 1.20
C GLY A 25 -15.00 -1.05 1.28
N TYR A 26 -14.20 -1.92 1.89
CA TYR A 26 -12.75 -1.76 1.90
C TYR A 26 -12.16 -2.03 0.49
N GLN A 27 -11.17 -1.24 0.08
CA GLN A 27 -10.51 -1.41 -1.22
C GLN A 27 -9.00 -1.37 -1.02
N PRO A 28 -8.38 -2.50 -0.62
CA PRO A 28 -6.96 -2.55 -0.31
C PRO A 28 -6.10 -2.23 -1.54
N ILE A 29 -4.91 -1.71 -1.29
CA ILE A 29 -3.88 -1.59 -2.31
C ILE A 29 -3.15 -2.92 -2.40
N VAL A 30 -3.06 -3.47 -3.59
CA VAL A 30 -2.27 -4.67 -3.89
C VAL A 30 -1.04 -4.31 -4.71
N VAL A 31 0.05 -5.03 -4.48
CA VAL A 31 1.28 -4.99 -5.26
C VAL A 31 1.40 -6.30 -6.01
N ILE A 32 1.47 -6.24 -7.34
CA ILE A 32 1.58 -7.44 -8.16
C ILE A 32 2.96 -8.07 -7.96
N ASN A 33 2.99 -9.35 -7.60
CA ASN A 33 4.24 -10.07 -7.37
C ASN A 33 4.81 -10.63 -8.68
N PRO A 34 6.04 -11.17 -8.71
CA PRO A 34 6.63 -11.72 -9.95
C PRO A 34 6.03 -13.05 -10.43
N GLU A 35 5.11 -13.68 -9.68
CA GLU A 35 4.53 -15.00 -10.01
C GLU A 35 3.30 -14.88 -10.95
N ILE A 36 3.27 -13.85 -11.80
CA ILE A 36 2.16 -13.56 -12.73
C ILE A 36 2.14 -14.59 -13.88
N PHE A 37 0.94 -15.05 -14.24
CA PHE A 37 0.71 -15.90 -15.41
C PHE A 37 0.52 -15.07 -16.70
N GLU A 38 0.98 -15.64 -17.82
CA GLU A 38 1.09 -15.03 -19.15
C GLU A 38 -0.22 -14.43 -19.71
N GLU A 39 -0.08 -13.39 -20.54
CA GLU A 39 -1.12 -12.64 -21.29
C GLU A 39 -2.08 -11.72 -20.50
N CYS A 40 -1.60 -10.97 -19.52
CA CYS A 40 -2.38 -9.92 -18.86
C CYS A 40 -1.67 -8.55 -18.87
N PHE A 41 -2.38 -7.48 -18.49
CA PHE A 41 -1.79 -6.14 -18.34
C PHE A 41 -0.91 -6.02 -17.09
N LEU A 42 -0.96 -7.01 -16.20
CA LEU A 42 -0.21 -7.04 -14.96
C LEU A 42 1.30 -7.20 -15.21
N GLU A 43 2.08 -6.33 -14.60
CA GLU A 43 3.55 -6.44 -14.55
C GLU A 43 4.04 -6.39 -13.10
N PRO A 44 5.20 -6.98 -12.79
CA PRO A 44 5.73 -7.01 -11.42
C PRO A 44 5.87 -5.61 -10.82
N ASN A 45 5.50 -5.48 -9.54
CA ASN A 45 5.49 -4.25 -8.75
C ASN A 45 4.42 -3.21 -9.14
N MET A 46 3.58 -3.48 -10.14
CA MET A 46 2.42 -2.64 -10.39
C MET A 46 1.49 -2.61 -9.18
N ARG A 47 0.79 -1.48 -9.01
CA ARG A 47 -0.16 -1.26 -7.92
C ARG A 47 -1.58 -1.13 -8.44
N ALA A 48 -2.54 -1.66 -7.69
CA ALA A 48 -3.96 -1.52 -7.98
C ALA A 48 -4.78 -1.46 -6.69
N ARG A 49 -6.00 -0.91 -6.78
CA ARG A 49 -7.04 -1.18 -5.79
C ARG A 49 -7.68 -2.51 -6.11
N LEU A 50 -7.75 -3.40 -5.12
CA LEU A 50 -8.58 -4.59 -5.23
C LEU A 50 -10.01 -4.20 -4.86
N VAL A 51 -10.88 -4.10 -5.88
CA VAL A 51 -12.23 -3.53 -5.71
C VAL A 51 -13.34 -4.57 -5.66
N ASN A 52 -13.05 -5.80 -6.08
CA ASN A 52 -13.99 -6.92 -5.99
C ASN A 52 -13.25 -8.26 -5.97
N MET A 53 -13.82 -9.22 -5.27
CA MET A 53 -13.43 -10.62 -5.24
C MET A 53 -14.67 -11.49 -5.27
N GLU A 54 -14.73 -12.45 -6.19
CA GLU A 54 -15.84 -13.39 -6.30
C GLU A 54 -15.28 -14.80 -6.52
N LEU A 55 -15.79 -15.79 -5.77
CA LEU A 55 -15.50 -17.19 -6.06
C LEU A 55 -16.27 -17.63 -7.30
N ASP A 56 -15.58 -18.05 -8.36
CA ASP A 56 -16.19 -18.70 -9.53
C ASP A 56 -16.24 -20.21 -9.26
N GLU A 57 -17.34 -20.68 -8.68
CA GLU A 57 -17.61 -22.10 -8.43
C GLU A 57 -17.97 -22.83 -9.73
N LYS A 58 -17.09 -22.83 -10.72
CA LYS A 58 -17.22 -23.72 -11.87
C LYS A 58 -16.49 -25.02 -11.55
N SER A 59 -17.27 -26.07 -11.34
CA SER A 59 -16.76 -27.44 -11.22
C SER A 59 -15.99 -27.78 -12.49
N ASP A 60 -14.70 -28.07 -12.34
CA ASP A 60 -13.88 -28.50 -13.45
C ASP A 60 -14.41 -29.86 -13.98
N THR A 61 -14.42 -30.03 -15.31
CA THR A 61 -14.99 -31.21 -16.00
C THR A 61 -14.29 -32.54 -15.65
N ASP A 62 -13.16 -32.48 -14.93
CA ASP A 62 -12.32 -33.62 -14.56
C ASP A 62 -12.53 -34.10 -13.11
N GLY A 63 -13.54 -33.56 -12.39
CA GLY A 63 -13.92 -34.01 -11.05
C GLY A 63 -12.93 -33.62 -9.95
N ARG A 64 -12.04 -32.67 -10.21
CA ARG A 64 -11.20 -31.99 -9.21
C ARG A 64 -11.81 -30.62 -8.93
N GLU A 65 -11.97 -30.28 -7.65
CA GLU A 65 -12.45 -28.97 -7.23
C GLU A 65 -11.32 -27.94 -7.37
N ASP A 66 -11.17 -27.35 -8.56
CA ASP A 66 -10.32 -26.17 -8.71
C ASP A 66 -11.11 -24.92 -8.30
N LEU A 67 -10.74 -24.31 -7.17
CA LEU A 67 -11.37 -23.11 -6.65
C LEU A 67 -10.68 -21.92 -7.30
N THR A 68 -11.43 -21.22 -8.16
CA THR A 68 -10.93 -20.04 -8.86
C THR A 68 -11.59 -18.78 -8.30
N TYR A 69 -10.77 -17.79 -7.95
CA TYR A 69 -11.27 -16.45 -7.65
C TYR A 69 -11.19 -15.57 -8.89
N ARG A 70 -12.20 -14.73 -9.03
CA ARG A 70 -12.26 -13.62 -9.96
C ARG A 70 -11.95 -12.33 -9.19
N PHE A 71 -10.77 -11.77 -9.42
CA PHE A 71 -10.31 -10.51 -8.83
C PHE A 71 -10.59 -9.35 -9.80
N THR A 72 -11.16 -8.26 -9.31
CA THR A 72 -11.27 -7.01 -10.11
C THR A 72 -10.31 -5.98 -9.55
N LEU A 73 -9.39 -5.53 -10.39
CA LEU A 73 -8.33 -4.58 -10.05
C LEU A 73 -8.63 -3.24 -10.73
N ASP A 74 -8.50 -2.14 -9.99
CA ASP A 74 -8.61 -0.77 -10.51
C ASP A 74 -7.25 -0.07 -10.45
N PHE A 75 -6.72 0.24 -11.62
CA PHE A 75 -5.43 0.89 -11.81
C PHE A 75 -5.54 2.41 -11.92
N SER A 76 -6.74 2.99 -11.88
CA SER A 76 -6.96 4.42 -12.16
C SER A 76 -6.13 5.34 -11.25
N GLU A 77 -5.99 5.00 -9.98
CA GLU A 77 -5.19 5.76 -9.00
C GLU A 77 -3.68 5.66 -9.27
N PHE A 78 -3.22 4.54 -9.82
CA PHE A 78 -1.81 4.18 -9.96
C PHE A 78 -1.30 4.24 -11.40
N TYR A 79 -2.10 4.73 -12.34
CA TYR A 79 -1.78 4.64 -13.76
C TYR A 79 -0.42 5.27 -14.11
N GLU A 80 -0.17 6.50 -13.65
CA GLU A 80 1.12 7.18 -13.89
C GLU A 80 2.28 6.50 -13.15
N PHE A 81 2.04 5.94 -11.95
CA PHE A 81 3.04 5.19 -11.20
C PHE A 81 3.42 3.87 -11.90
N ASN A 82 2.44 3.18 -12.49
CA ASN A 82 2.62 1.90 -13.16
C ASN A 82 3.22 2.02 -14.56
N LYS A 83 3.03 3.16 -15.23
CA LYS A 83 3.53 3.39 -16.59
C LYS A 83 5.02 3.08 -16.80
N PRO A 84 5.97 3.50 -15.93
CA PRO A 84 7.38 3.14 -16.07
C PRO A 84 7.69 1.67 -15.77
N LEU A 85 6.77 0.92 -15.16
CA LEU A 85 6.93 -0.51 -14.85
C LEU A 85 6.52 -1.41 -16.02
N ALA A 86 5.81 -0.86 -17.02
CA ALA A 86 5.36 -1.61 -18.18
C ALA A 86 6.56 -2.13 -19.00
N GLN A 87 6.62 -3.43 -19.22
CA GLN A 87 7.70 -4.06 -19.98
C GLN A 87 7.26 -4.34 -21.41
N ALA A 88 8.24 -4.30 -22.33
CA ALA A 88 8.01 -4.76 -23.68
C ALA A 88 7.99 -6.29 -23.67
N ASN A 89 6.81 -6.90 -23.64
CA ASN A 89 6.62 -8.35 -23.57
C ASN A 89 5.75 -8.88 -24.73
N TYR A 90 5.48 -8.05 -25.74
CA TYR A 90 4.79 -8.43 -26.97
C TYR A 90 5.75 -8.46 -28.14
N PHE A 91 5.70 -9.53 -28.91
CA PHE A 91 6.76 -9.89 -29.85
C PHE A 91 6.45 -9.48 -31.30
N ASP A 92 7.48 -9.03 -32.01
CA ASP A 92 7.42 -8.83 -33.45
C ASP A 92 7.40 -10.18 -34.22
N LYS A 93 7.32 -10.11 -35.56
CA LYS A 93 7.36 -11.29 -36.43
C LYS A 93 8.67 -12.10 -36.36
N ALA A 94 9.73 -11.51 -35.81
CA ALA A 94 11.02 -12.15 -35.61
C ALA A 94 11.18 -12.72 -34.19
N GLY A 95 10.16 -12.58 -33.33
CA GLY A 95 10.19 -13.07 -31.96
C GLY A 95 10.94 -12.15 -30.99
N ASN A 96 11.13 -10.87 -31.33
CA ASN A 96 11.73 -9.90 -30.41
C ASN A 96 10.64 -9.13 -29.65
N PRO A 97 10.75 -9.00 -28.32
CA PRO A 97 9.86 -8.14 -27.55
C PRO A 97 10.01 -6.69 -28.01
N CYS A 98 8.91 -6.04 -28.38
CA CYS A 98 8.93 -4.71 -28.99
C CYS A 98 7.82 -3.77 -28.54
N LEU A 99 6.75 -4.26 -27.93
CA LEU A 99 5.63 -3.44 -27.44
C LEU A 99 5.28 -3.80 -26.01
N THR A 100 4.83 -2.80 -25.26
CA THR A 100 4.12 -2.94 -23.97
C THR A 100 2.67 -3.39 -24.18
N ALA A 101 1.99 -3.84 -23.11
CA ALA A 101 0.57 -4.19 -23.16
C ALA A 101 -0.31 -3.03 -23.66
N GLU A 102 -0.01 -1.80 -23.23
CA GLU A 102 -0.74 -0.63 -23.70
C GLU A 102 -0.54 -0.36 -25.19
N GLU A 103 0.70 -0.45 -25.69
CA GLU A 103 1.01 -0.25 -27.11
C GLU A 103 0.44 -1.38 -27.99
N ALA A 104 0.29 -2.58 -27.45
CA ALA A 104 -0.40 -3.70 -28.09
C ALA A 104 -1.94 -3.56 -28.06
N GLY A 105 -2.48 -2.51 -27.43
CA GLY A 105 -3.93 -2.27 -27.33
C GLY A 105 -4.63 -3.12 -26.27
N LEU A 106 -3.87 -3.69 -25.33
CA LEU A 106 -4.36 -4.55 -24.25
C LEU A 106 -4.54 -3.81 -22.92
N LYS A 107 -4.53 -2.48 -22.97
CA LYS A 107 -4.87 -1.65 -21.81
C LYS A 107 -6.31 -1.97 -21.34
N PRO A 108 -6.52 -2.22 -20.03
CA PRO A 108 -7.84 -2.51 -19.52
C PRO A 108 -8.82 -1.35 -19.74
N HIS A 109 -10.05 -1.66 -20.13
CA HIS A 109 -11.10 -0.65 -20.27
C HIS A 109 -11.38 0.02 -18.92
N ASN A 110 -11.46 1.35 -18.92
CA ASN A 110 -11.61 2.15 -17.69
C ASN A 110 -10.54 1.86 -16.62
N ASN A 111 -9.35 1.42 -17.04
CA ASN A 111 -8.25 1.01 -16.15
C ASN A 111 -8.66 -0.11 -15.15
N LYS A 112 -9.65 -0.94 -15.51
CA LYS A 112 -10.08 -2.07 -14.70
C LYS A 112 -9.82 -3.39 -15.39
N GLU A 113 -9.11 -4.28 -14.71
CA GLU A 113 -8.81 -5.62 -15.19
C GLU A 113 -9.48 -6.66 -14.29
N VAL A 114 -9.91 -7.75 -14.92
CA VAL A 114 -10.50 -8.90 -14.24
C VAL A 114 -9.53 -10.06 -14.41
N VAL A 115 -9.05 -10.58 -13.30
CA VAL A 115 -8.04 -11.64 -13.26
C VAL A 115 -8.66 -12.87 -12.64
N TYR A 116 -8.63 -13.98 -13.37
CA TYR A 116 -9.03 -15.29 -12.88
C TYR A 116 -7.79 -16.02 -12.40
N HIS A 117 -7.81 -16.48 -11.15
CA HIS A 117 -6.67 -17.17 -10.58
C HIS A 117 -7.14 -18.34 -9.71
N SER A 118 -6.63 -19.53 -10.01
CA SER A 118 -6.80 -20.70 -9.15
C SER A 118 -6.13 -20.43 -7.82
N ILE A 119 -6.87 -20.61 -6.72
CA ILE A 119 -6.33 -20.53 -5.37
C ILE A 119 -6.10 -21.92 -4.76
N THR A 120 -6.49 -22.97 -5.49
CA THR A 120 -6.17 -24.35 -5.13
C THR A 120 -4.69 -24.63 -5.34
N HIS A 121 -4.04 -23.90 -6.25
CA HIS A 121 -2.67 -24.15 -6.68
C HIS A 121 -1.84 -22.86 -6.71
N GLY A 122 -0.73 -22.83 -5.96
CA GLY A 122 0.20 -21.70 -5.98
C GLY A 122 -0.21 -20.52 -5.10
N LYS A 123 0.68 -19.53 -5.02
CA LYS A 123 0.41 -18.28 -4.31
C LYS A 123 -0.41 -17.36 -5.20
N VAL A 124 -1.26 -16.56 -4.58
CA VAL A 124 -1.96 -15.49 -5.28
C VAL A 124 -0.93 -14.51 -5.86
N PHE A 125 -1.24 -13.97 -7.03
CA PHE A 125 -0.35 -13.13 -7.84
C PHE A 125 -0.09 -11.71 -7.26
N PHE A 126 -0.47 -11.46 -6.01
CA PHE A 126 -0.27 -10.16 -5.38
C PHE A 126 0.03 -10.27 -3.88
N ASP A 127 0.71 -9.26 -3.38
CA ASP A 127 0.87 -8.97 -1.96
C ASP A 127 0.02 -7.77 -1.58
N LEU A 128 -0.47 -7.71 -0.34
CA LEU A 128 -1.09 -6.49 0.18
C LEU A 128 0.01 -5.45 0.42
N ALA A 129 -0.19 -4.23 -0.09
CA ALA A 129 0.75 -3.15 0.17
C ALA A 129 0.85 -2.91 1.68
N PRO A 130 2.04 -2.59 2.22
CA PRO A 130 2.20 -2.33 3.65
C PRO A 130 1.33 -1.15 4.12
N ASP A 131 0.21 -1.47 4.77
CA ASP A 131 -0.70 -0.49 5.37
C ASP A 131 0.00 0.26 6.50
N SER A 132 0.28 1.55 6.33
CA SER A 132 0.69 2.35 7.50
C SER A 132 0.05 3.73 7.59
N SER A 133 -0.33 4.42 6.50
CA SER A 133 -1.24 5.58 6.59
C SER A 133 -2.70 5.18 6.71
N THR A 134 -3.05 4.06 6.07
CA THR A 134 -4.37 3.47 6.06
C THR A 134 -4.77 2.99 7.46
N LYS A 135 -3.85 2.39 8.23
CA LYS A 135 -4.12 1.90 9.59
C LYS A 135 -4.72 2.91 10.57
N ILE A 136 -4.28 4.18 10.58
CA ILE A 136 -4.81 5.17 11.52
C ILE A 136 -6.22 5.61 11.11
N TYR A 137 -6.44 5.79 9.82
CA TYR A 137 -7.76 6.10 9.29
C TYR A 137 -8.71 4.89 9.41
N GLU A 138 -8.21 3.68 9.22
CA GLU A 138 -8.92 2.42 9.38
C GLU A 138 -9.24 2.12 10.84
N HIS A 139 -8.33 2.40 11.78
CA HIS A 139 -8.60 2.35 13.22
C HIS A 139 -9.65 3.39 13.62
N TYR A 140 -9.63 4.57 12.99
CA TYR A 140 -10.71 5.53 13.16
C TYR A 140 -12.04 4.94 12.66
N LEU A 141 -12.09 4.43 11.43
CA LEU A 141 -13.31 3.88 10.83
C LEU A 141 -13.85 2.65 11.59
N SER A 142 -12.99 1.76 12.07
CA SER A 142 -13.38 0.58 12.86
C SER A 142 -13.82 0.96 14.29
N GLY A 143 -13.27 2.03 14.85
CA GLY A 143 -13.59 2.55 16.18
C GLY A 143 -14.82 3.49 16.26
N ILE A 144 -15.41 3.88 15.13
CA ILE A 144 -16.60 4.76 15.08
C ILE A 144 -17.77 4.16 15.89
N ASN A 145 -17.87 2.83 15.96
CA ASN A 145 -18.95 2.16 16.70
C ASN A 145 -18.65 1.91 18.19
N GLU A 146 -17.37 1.96 18.62
CA GLU A 146 -16.99 1.57 20.00
C GLU A 146 -16.52 2.74 20.88
N HIS A 147 -16.05 3.86 20.29
CA HIS A 147 -15.49 4.98 21.07
C HIS A 147 -16.14 6.36 20.81
N GLY A 148 -17.04 6.48 19.83
CA GLY A 148 -17.93 7.65 19.71
C GLY A 148 -17.25 8.99 19.39
N PHE A 149 -16.12 8.98 18.68
CA PHE A 149 -15.45 10.22 18.27
C PHE A 149 -16.28 10.97 17.22
N SER A 150 -16.51 12.27 17.45
CA SER A 150 -17.33 13.11 16.58
C SER A 150 -16.67 13.48 15.24
N SER A 151 -15.36 13.28 15.11
CA SER A 151 -14.61 13.51 13.88
C SER A 151 -13.26 12.80 13.93
N TYR A 152 -12.65 12.57 12.76
CA TYR A 152 -11.28 12.04 12.65
C TYR A 152 -10.26 12.91 13.41
N LEU A 153 -10.47 14.23 13.42
CA LEU A 153 -9.64 15.18 14.16
C LEU A 153 -9.67 14.93 15.67
N ALA A 154 -10.86 14.73 16.25
CA ALA A 154 -11.03 14.45 17.67
C ALA A 154 -10.39 13.11 18.08
N TYR A 155 -10.38 12.14 17.16
CA TYR A 155 -9.69 10.87 17.35
C TYR A 155 -8.16 11.05 17.37
N LEU A 156 -7.59 11.81 16.42
CA LEU A 156 -6.15 12.08 16.39
C LEU A 156 -5.67 12.86 17.63
N GLU A 157 -6.45 13.84 18.09
CA GLU A 157 -6.17 14.58 19.32
C GLU A 157 -6.18 13.67 20.56
N ASN A 158 -7.12 12.71 20.62
CA ASN A 158 -7.17 11.74 21.70
C ASN A 158 -5.96 10.79 21.68
N LEU A 159 -5.62 10.25 20.52
CA LEU A 159 -4.51 9.31 20.36
C LEU A 159 -3.17 9.95 20.73
N ALA A 160 -2.97 11.21 20.33
CA ALA A 160 -1.81 11.99 20.73
C ALA A 160 -1.73 12.23 22.25
N ALA A 161 -2.87 12.36 22.92
CA ALA A 161 -2.93 12.57 24.37
C ALA A 161 -2.73 11.28 25.18
N THR A 162 -3.11 10.12 24.64
CA THR A 162 -3.05 8.82 25.35
C THR A 162 -1.77 8.03 25.07
N HIS A 163 -1.09 8.31 23.97
CA HIS A 163 0.18 7.68 23.58
C HIS A 163 1.29 8.71 23.34
N PRO A 164 1.61 9.60 24.29
CA PRO A 164 2.72 10.53 24.10
C PRO A 164 4.02 9.74 24.01
N SER A 165 4.72 9.84 22.88
CA SER A 165 6.09 9.33 22.77
C SER A 165 7.06 10.45 22.46
N PHE A 166 8.06 10.52 23.35
CA PHE A 166 9.21 11.42 23.42
C PHE A 166 8.89 12.93 23.52
N GLU A 167 9.00 13.46 24.74
CA GLU A 167 9.29 14.89 24.93
C GLU A 167 10.68 15.20 24.34
N PRO A 168 10.82 16.23 23.48
CA PRO A 168 12.13 16.73 23.09
C PRO A 168 12.79 17.40 24.30
N SER A 169 14.03 17.03 24.59
CA SER A 169 14.89 17.87 25.43
C SER A 169 15.32 19.10 24.61
N ASP A 170 14.94 20.29 25.08
CA ASP A 170 15.35 21.58 24.52
C ASP A 170 16.85 21.61 24.25
N THR A 171 17.26 21.51 22.99
CA THR A 171 18.61 21.84 22.58
C THR A 171 18.60 22.59 21.25
N ASN A 172 18.92 23.87 21.35
CA ASN A 172 19.43 24.68 20.25
C ASN A 172 20.55 23.92 19.54
N ILE A 173 20.33 23.50 18.29
CA ILE A 173 21.42 23.06 17.42
C ILE A 173 21.30 23.81 16.10
N LYS A 174 22.39 24.52 15.79
CA LYS A 174 22.63 25.30 14.59
C LYS A 174 22.72 24.39 13.37
N ASP A 175 22.22 24.94 12.26
CA ASP A 175 22.42 24.48 10.90
C ASP A 175 23.87 24.05 10.63
N ASN A 176 24.02 22.87 10.02
CA ASN A 176 24.94 22.56 8.92
C ASN A 176 24.94 21.05 8.71
N ASP A 177 24.34 20.58 7.61
CA ASP A 177 25.08 19.83 6.59
C ASP A 177 24.15 19.60 5.39
N GLU A 178 24.48 20.29 4.30
CA GLU A 178 24.08 19.94 2.95
C GLU A 178 24.66 18.56 2.62
N SER A 179 23.81 17.56 2.40
CA SER A 179 24.17 16.44 1.56
C SER A 179 22.95 16.02 0.76
N ASP A 180 23.05 16.33 -0.54
CA ASP A 180 22.10 16.02 -1.59
C ASP A 180 21.81 14.52 -1.64
N ASN A 181 20.56 14.16 -1.37
CA ASN A 181 19.91 13.05 -2.04
C ASN A 181 18.58 13.59 -2.54
N GLU A 182 18.54 13.87 -3.84
CA GLU A 182 17.37 14.31 -4.57
C GLU A 182 16.16 13.42 -4.25
N ASP A 183 15.03 14.10 -4.16
CA ASP A 183 13.80 13.62 -3.55
C ASP A 183 13.25 12.36 -4.21
N SER A 184 13.18 11.30 -3.42
CA SER A 184 12.12 10.32 -3.62
C SER A 184 10.81 11.00 -3.20
N ASP A 185 10.01 11.43 -4.18
CA ASP A 185 8.64 11.94 -3.98
C ASP A 185 7.70 10.87 -3.39
N HIS A 186 8.20 9.66 -3.12
CA HIS A 186 7.47 8.56 -2.53
C HIS A 186 8.00 8.18 -1.15
N MET A 187 7.09 7.76 -0.28
CA MET A 187 7.38 7.28 1.07
C MET A 187 8.18 5.96 1.04
N SER A 188 9.03 5.73 2.04
CA SER A 188 9.57 4.39 2.29
C SER A 188 8.59 3.54 3.11
N PRO A 189 8.46 2.23 2.84
CA PRO A 189 7.69 1.32 3.67
C PRO A 189 8.19 1.24 5.12
N ASP A 190 9.46 1.56 5.37
CA ASP A 190 10.08 1.51 6.70
C ASP A 190 9.88 2.79 7.53
N ASP A 191 9.25 3.82 6.95
CA ASP A 191 9.04 5.10 7.64
C ASP A 191 7.95 4.96 8.71
N ALA A 192 8.25 5.41 9.92
CA ALA A 192 7.40 5.28 11.10
C ALA A 192 6.22 6.27 11.05
N MET A 193 5.06 5.83 11.53
CA MET A 193 3.86 6.67 11.64
C MET A 193 3.96 7.60 12.84
N VAL A 194 3.53 8.85 12.65
CA VAL A 194 3.50 9.86 13.71
C VAL A 194 2.25 10.71 13.66
N ILE A 195 1.87 11.19 14.83
CA ILE A 195 1.04 12.37 14.98
C ILE A 195 1.97 13.53 15.33
N PHE A 196 1.97 14.56 14.50
CA PHE A 196 2.76 15.77 14.71
C PHE A 196 1.89 17.02 14.58
N LYS A 197 2.36 18.12 15.14
CA LYS A 197 1.69 19.43 15.07
C LYS A 197 2.65 20.46 14.52
N LEU A 198 2.18 21.24 13.55
CA LEU A 198 2.93 22.39 13.05
C LEU A 198 2.77 23.58 14.00
N SER A 199 3.82 24.38 14.16
CA SER A 199 3.88 25.48 15.12
C SER A 199 2.80 26.55 14.88
N ASP A 200 2.40 26.74 13.64
CA ASP A 200 1.38 27.69 13.19
C ASP A 200 -0.02 27.07 13.09
N MET A 201 -0.14 25.75 13.24
CA MET A 201 -1.42 25.06 13.18
C MET A 201 -2.03 24.83 14.55
N LYS A 202 -3.35 25.00 14.62
CA LYS A 202 -4.11 24.80 15.85
C LYS A 202 -4.20 23.31 16.25
N HIS A 203 -4.26 22.42 15.25
CA HIS A 203 -4.58 21.01 15.43
C HIS A 203 -3.48 20.08 14.89
N PRO A 204 -3.34 18.86 15.46
CA PRO A 204 -2.36 17.88 15.01
C PRO A 204 -2.77 17.18 13.72
N ILE A 205 -1.79 16.54 13.07
CA ILE A 205 -1.94 15.84 11.79
C ILE A 205 -1.19 14.50 11.87
N ALA A 206 -1.71 13.48 11.19
CA ALA A 206 -1.00 12.22 10.98
C ALA A 206 -0.07 12.31 9.77
N GLY A 207 1.12 11.73 9.89
CA GLY A 207 2.06 11.56 8.80
C GLY A 207 3.16 10.59 9.16
N ARG A 208 4.33 10.79 8.58
CA ARG A 208 5.47 9.88 8.76
C ARG A 208 6.79 10.59 8.91
N TYR A 209 7.76 9.84 9.41
CA TYR A 209 9.16 10.22 9.36
C TYR A 209 10.08 9.01 9.30
N ARG A 210 11.34 9.25 8.94
CA ARG A 210 12.38 8.22 8.95
C ARG A 210 13.17 8.24 10.25
N LYS A 211 13.18 7.11 10.97
CA LYS A 211 14.08 6.92 12.11
C LYS A 211 15.50 6.72 11.60
N PHE A 212 16.41 7.61 11.98
CA PHE A 212 17.83 7.43 11.74
C PHE A 212 18.52 6.96 13.02
N GLU A 213 19.31 5.90 12.88
CA GLU A 213 20.23 5.48 13.93
C GLU A 213 21.56 6.22 13.73
N LYS A 214 21.83 7.22 14.58
CA LYS A 214 23.13 7.91 14.59
C LYS A 214 23.85 7.52 15.87
N ASN A 215 24.95 6.79 15.74
CA ASN A 215 25.79 6.35 16.88
C ASN A 215 25.02 5.57 17.96
N GLY A 216 24.13 4.64 17.57
CA GLY A 216 23.38 3.79 18.51
C GLY A 216 22.30 4.54 19.31
N ARG A 217 21.89 5.74 18.86
CA ARG A 217 20.77 6.49 19.39
C ARG A 217 19.84 6.91 18.25
N PHE A 218 18.54 6.77 18.48
CA PHE A 218 17.54 7.36 17.60
C PHE A 218 17.59 8.88 17.76
N THR A 219 17.91 9.58 16.67
CA THR A 219 17.88 11.05 16.64
C THR A 219 16.51 11.54 16.22
N HIS A 220 16.18 12.78 16.57
CA HIS A 220 14.97 13.42 16.06
C HIS A 220 14.92 13.33 14.53
N PRO A 221 13.72 13.19 13.93
CA PRO A 221 13.57 13.26 12.49
C PRO A 221 14.11 14.56 11.93
N ASP A 222 14.82 14.46 10.82
CA ASP A 222 15.20 15.63 10.01
C ASP A 222 13.98 16.24 9.31
N TYR A 223 12.90 15.46 9.12
CA TYR A 223 11.64 15.92 8.55
C TYR A 223 10.47 15.01 8.89
N VAL A 224 9.27 15.58 8.86
CA VAL A 224 8.00 14.84 8.80
C VAL A 224 7.32 15.12 7.48
N TYR A 225 6.49 14.20 7.02
CA TYR A 225 5.75 14.40 5.78
C TYR A 225 4.36 13.82 5.82
N ILE A 226 3.47 14.44 5.05
CA ILE A 226 2.12 13.98 4.76
C ILE A 226 2.16 13.33 3.40
N HIS A 227 1.44 12.22 3.25
CA HIS A 227 1.40 11.48 2.00
C HIS A 227 -0.01 11.00 1.67
N ARG A 228 -0.23 10.69 0.40
CA ARG A 228 -1.44 10.03 -0.11
C ARG A 228 -1.40 8.53 0.17
N GLY A 229 -2.55 7.88 0.03
CA GLY A 229 -2.67 6.42 0.17
C GLY A 229 -1.76 5.64 -0.80
N ASP A 230 -1.45 6.20 -1.95
CA ASP A 230 -0.49 5.66 -2.94
C ASP A 230 0.99 5.83 -2.55
N GLY A 231 1.26 6.48 -1.41
CA GLY A 231 2.59 6.74 -0.90
C GLY A 231 3.27 7.98 -1.49
N LEU A 232 2.61 8.76 -2.36
CA LEU A 232 3.14 10.04 -2.83
C LEU A 232 3.20 11.04 -1.68
N ILE A 233 4.38 11.62 -1.45
CA ILE A 233 4.60 12.69 -0.49
C ILE A 233 3.90 13.95 -1.01
N LEU A 234 2.89 14.40 -0.27
CA LEU A 234 2.16 15.61 -0.59
C LEU A 234 2.90 16.85 -0.12
N GLN A 235 3.47 16.77 1.08
CA GLN A 235 4.11 17.90 1.72
C GLN A 235 5.13 17.40 2.73
N LYS A 236 6.36 17.89 2.60
CA LYS A 236 7.47 17.65 3.51
C LYS A 236 7.66 18.89 4.38
N TYR A 237 7.89 18.67 5.68
CA TYR A 237 8.16 19.71 6.67
C TYR A 237 9.49 19.41 7.32
N LEU A 238 10.49 20.24 7.02
CA LEU A 238 11.83 20.15 7.58
C LEU A 238 11.95 20.82 8.95
N HIS A 239 11.05 21.77 9.25
CA HIS A 239 11.09 22.58 10.47
C HIS A 239 9.68 22.92 10.93
N GLY A 240 9.57 23.48 12.15
CA GLY A 240 8.30 24.03 12.64
C GLY A 240 7.26 22.96 12.95
N PHE A 241 7.67 21.73 13.23
CA PHE A 241 6.80 20.65 13.67
C PHE A 241 7.24 20.13 15.05
N THR A 242 6.29 19.54 15.77
CA THR A 242 6.54 18.82 17.02
C THR A 242 5.84 17.47 16.92
N ILE A 243 6.59 16.39 17.06
CA ILE A 243 6.00 15.06 17.17
C ILE A 243 5.34 14.94 18.55
N LEU A 244 4.08 14.55 18.54
CA LEU A 244 3.28 14.36 19.74
C LEU A 244 3.25 12.87 20.14
N SER A 245 3.21 11.99 19.14
CA SER A 245 3.09 10.56 19.32
C SER A 245 3.62 9.82 18.09
N GLU A 246 4.22 8.67 18.33
CA GLU A 246 4.54 7.65 17.34
C GLU A 246 3.51 6.54 17.43
N VAL A 247 3.00 6.12 16.28
CA VAL A 247 2.02 5.06 16.19
C VAL A 247 2.76 3.80 15.74
N GLY A 248 2.87 2.84 16.66
CA GLY A 248 3.52 1.54 16.45
C GLY A 248 2.52 0.41 16.19
#